data_AF-A0A6A6EHL6-F1
#
_entry.id   AF-A0A6A6EHL6-F1
#
_cell.length_a   1.000
_cell.length_b   1.000
_cell.length_c   1.000
_cell.angle_alpha   90.00
_cell.angle_beta   90.00
_cell.angle_gamma   90.00
#
_symmetry.space_group_name_H-M   'P 1'
#
loop_
_entity.id
_entity.type
_entity.pdbx_description
1 polymer ?
#
loop_
_entity_poly.entity_id
_entity_poly.type
_entity_poly.pdbx_seq_one_letter_code
_entity_poly.pdbx_strand_id
1 'polypeptide(L)' 'FAVSKNLYKALKQLRTTSHDIFFWIDAICINQADMDERMHQVELVRFIFKGTEDVLVWLGD' A
#
# COMPACT_ATOMS: atom_id res chain seq x y z
N PHE A 1 11.16 -0.70 8.24
CA PHE A 1 10.00 0.22 8.23
C PHE A 1 9.04 -0.21 9.32
N ALA A 2 8.52 0.74 10.11
CA ALA A 2 7.49 0.46 11.10
C ALA A 2 6.11 0.51 10.43
N VAL A 3 5.23 -0.43 10.77
CA VAL A 3 3.88 -0.51 10.21
C VAL A 3 2.89 -0.11 11.31
N SER A 4 1.89 0.71 10.96
CA SER A 4 0.85 1.09 11.91
C SER A 4 0.04 -0.14 12.35
N LYS A 5 -0.53 -0.12 13.56
CA LYS A 5 -1.38 -1.23 14.05
C LYS A 5 -2.55 -1.50 13.10
N ASN A 6 -3.10 -0.46 12.48
CA ASN A 6 -4.22 -0.59 11.54
C ASN A 6 -3.78 -1.35 10.28
N LEU A 7 -2.66 -0.96 9.67
CA LEU A 7 -2.14 -1.61 8.47
C LEU A 7 -1.71 -3.06 8.75
N TYR A 8 -1.15 -3.33 9.93
CA TYR A 8 -0.85 -4.70 10.36
C TYR A 8 -2.10 -5.58 10.42
N LYS A 9 -3.20 -5.07 11.01
CA LYS A 9 -4.48 -5.80 11.04
C LYS A 9 -5.01 -6.07 9.63
N ALA A 10 -5.00 -5.04 8.77
CA ALA A 10 -5.43 -5.17 7.38
C ALA A 10 -4.64 -6.27 6.66
N LEU A 11 -3.31 -6.21 6.69
CA LEU A 11 -2.44 -7.22 6.07
C LEU A 11 -2.71 -8.64 6.59
N LYS A 12 -2.99 -8.77 7.89
CA LYS A 12 -3.32 -10.07 8.49
C LYS A 12 -4.63 -10.64 7.97
N GLN A 13 -5.63 -9.80 7.69
CA GLN A 13 -6.91 -10.23 7.12
C GLN A 13 -6.82 -10.49 5.61
N LEU A 14 -6.03 -9.71 4.89
CA LEU A 14 -5.81 -9.87 3.44
C LEU A 14 -4.91 -11.04 3.09
N ARG A 15 -4.17 -11.58 4.07
CA ARG A 15 -3.29 -12.73 3.85
C ARG A 15 -4.09 -13.96 3.48
N THR A 16 -3.91 -14.43 2.25
CA THR A 16 -4.38 -15.74 1.78
C THR A 16 -3.25 -16.77 1.83
N THR A 17 -3.59 -18.06 1.91
CA THR A 17 -2.65 -19.17 1.79
C THR A 17 -2.70 -19.84 0.40
N SER A 18 -3.63 -19.41 -0.45
CA SER A 18 -3.91 -20.07 -1.72
C SER A 18 -3.03 -19.60 -2.87
N HIS A 19 -2.56 -18.35 -2.83
CA HIS A 19 -1.69 -17.75 -3.84
C HIS A 19 -0.97 -16.53 -3.26
N ASP A 20 0.10 -16.11 -3.92
CA ASP A 20 0.79 -14.87 -3.57
C ASP A 20 -0.01 -13.66 -4.06
N ILE A 21 -0.13 -12.63 -3.21
CA ILE A 21 -0.78 -11.36 -3.56
C ILE A 21 0.24 -10.25 -3.44
N PHE A 22 0.38 -9.44 -4.50
CA PHE A 22 1.21 -8.25 -4.49
C PHE A 22 0.38 -7.03 -4.13
N PHE A 23 0.76 -6.36 -3.05
CA PHE A 23 0.15 -5.11 -2.64
C PHE A 23 1.10 -3.94 -2.87
N TRP A 24 0.57 -2.89 -3.47
CA TRP A 24 1.17 -1.57 -3.39
C TRP A 24 0.55 -0.83 -2.20
N ILE A 25 1.38 -0.42 -1.25
CA ILE A 25 0.96 0.29 -0.03
C ILE A 25 1.86 1.50 0.13
N ASP A 26 1.31 2.71 -0.01
CA ASP A 26 2.05 3.98 0.04
C ASP A 26 2.91 4.13 1.29
N ALA A 27 2.40 3.69 2.46
CA ALA A 27 3.12 3.74 3.73
C ALA A 27 4.36 2.81 3.78
N ILE A 28 4.50 1.86 2.85
CA ILE A 28 5.61 0.91 2.77
C ILE A 28 6.48 1.15 1.52
N CYS A 29 5.84 1.36 0.37
CA CYS A 29 6.49 1.46 -0.93
C CYS A 29 7.11 2.84 -1.20
N ILE A 30 6.70 3.87 -0.46
CA ILE A 30 7.25 5.23 -0.59
C ILE A 30 8.14 5.52 0.60
N ASN A 31 9.34 6.04 0.36
CA ASN A 31 10.17 6.58 1.42
C ASN A 31 9.56 7.86 1.98
N GLN A 32 8.82 7.73 3.09
CA GLN A 32 8.12 8.85 3.71
C GLN A 32 9.07 9.93 4.29
N ALA A 33 10.36 9.62 4.46
CA ALA A 33 11.36 10.56 4.97
C ALA A 33 12.01 11.41 3.86
N ASP A 34 11.85 11.01 2.59
CA ASP A 34 12.35 11.74 1.43
C ASP A 34 11.20 12.50 0.76
N MET A 35 11.24 13.83 0.88
CA MET A 35 10.20 14.70 0.34
C MET A 35 10.17 14.70 -1.19
N ASP A 36 11.32 14.59 -1.84
CA ASP A 36 11.43 14.64 -3.30
C ASP A 36 10.92 13.32 -3.91
N GLU A 37 11.31 12.19 -3.32
CA GLU A 37 10.77 10.88 -3.69
C GLU A 37 9.25 10.85 -3.48
N ARG A 38 8.78 11.31 -2.31
CA ARG A 38 7.35 11.29 -1.99
C ARG A 38 6.55 12.11 -2.99
N MET A 39 7.04 13.28 -3.37
CA MET A 39 6.36 14.12 -4.37
C MET A 39 6.30 13.42 -5.73
N HIS A 40 7.41 12.84 -6.17
CA HIS A 40 7.46 12.07 -7.41
C HIS A 40 6.52 10.85 -7.39
N GLN A 41 6.50 10.08 -6.30
CA GLN A 41 5.63 8.91 -6.15
C GLN A 41 4.15 9.30 -6.15
N VAL A 42 3.78 10.43 -5.53
CA VAL A 42 2.40 10.94 -5.53
C VAL A 42 1.91 11.27 -6.95
N GLU A 43 2.78 11.77 -7.82
CA GLU A 43 2.44 11.98 -9.24
C GLU A 43 2.18 10.66 -9.97
N LEU A 44 2.91 9.59 -9.59
CA LEU A 44 2.79 8.26 -10.18
C LEU A 44 1.56 7.48 -9.71
N VAL A 45 0.95 7.85 -8.58
CA VAL A 45 -0.23 7.18 -8.01
C VAL A 45 -1.33 6.98 -9.05
N ARG A 46 -1.59 7.97 -9.90
CA ARG A 46 -2.61 7.86 -10.95
C ARG A 46 -2.36 6.71 -11.93
N PHE A 47 -1.09 6.42 -12.23
CA PHE A 47 -0.70 5.32 -13.11
C PHE A 47 -0.75 3.98 -12.37
N ILE A 48 -0.35 3.96 -11.11
CA ILE A 48 -0.44 2.77 -10.26
C ILE A 48 -1.90 2.32 -10.14
N PHE A 49 -2.80 3.22 -9.77
CA PHE A 49 -4.24 2.94 -9.68
C PHE A 49 -4.86 2.50 -11.01
N LYS A 50 -4.32 2.96 -12.14
CA LYS A 50 -4.78 2.53 -13.46
C LYS A 50 -4.32 1.11 -13.80
N GLY A 51 -3.18 0.67 -13.26
CA GLY A 51 -2.59 -0.64 -13.52
C GLY A 51 -2.95 -1.73 -12.50
N THR A 52 -3.59 -1.38 -11.38
CA THR A 52 -4.04 -2.35 -10.37
C THR A 52 -5.29 -3.08 -10.81
N GLU A 53 -5.33 -4.40 -10.58
CA GLU A 53 -6.50 -5.24 -10.85
C GLU A 53 -7.67 -4.87 -9.92
N ASP A 54 -7.39 -4.67 -8.64
CA ASP A 54 -8.36 -4.29 -7.63
C ASP A 54 -7.83 -3.18 -6.73
N VAL A 55 -8.75 -2.35 -6.21
CA VAL A 55 -8.48 -1.34 -5.21
C VAL A 55 -9.21 -1.72 -3.92
N LEU A 56 -8.45 -1.93 -2.85
CA LEU A 56 -9.00 -2.30 -1.56
C LEU A 56 -8.94 -1.13 -0.58
N VAL A 57 -10.08 -0.77 0.00
CA VAL A 57 -10.19 0.26 1.03
C VAL A 57 -10.39 -0.40 2.39
N TRP A 58 -9.49 -0.10 3.32
CA TRP A 58 -9.54 -0.61 4.69
C TRP A 58 -9.99 0.51 5.64
N LEU A 59 -11.19 0.38 6.22
CA LEU A 59 -11.77 1.39 7.12
C LEU A 59 -11.42 1.17 8.60
N GLY A 60 -10.66 0.12 8.92
CA GLY A 60 -10.44 -0.29 10.29
C GLY A 60 -11.49 -1.29 10.78
N ASP A 61 -11.42 -1.54 12.08
CA ASP A 61 -12.27 -2.44 12.86
C ASP A 61 -12.82 -1.62 14.03
#